data_AF-A0A146KD08-F1
#
_entry.id   AF-A0A146KD08-F1
#
_cell.length_a   1.000
_cell.length_b   1.000
_cell.length_c   1.000
_cell.angle_alpha   90.00
_cell.angle_beta   90.00
_cell.angle_gamma   90.00
#
_symmetry.space_group_name_H-M   'P 1'
#
loop_
_entity.id
_entity.type
_entity.pdbx_description
1 polymer ?
#
loop_
_entity_poly.entity_id
_entity_poly.type
_entity_poly.pdbx_seq_one_letter_code
_entity_poly.pdbx_strand_id
1 'polypeptide(L)'
;DVIMVAEQQVGAQIKNIQLTFDYVIISAGFRPNTQFLIHNSFQRQKQSLNHLKNVIITDRLCHTSIPDVYAIGDCATIYSDSQQSNTYNPLATHAIRHGLIAAYDIAGIQLPFKGTNSSCAVQLFDFSMAATGFQQIDAQKIF
;
A
#
# COMPACT_ATOMS: atom_id res chain seq x y z
N ASP A 1 -4.65 11.92 -31.10
CA ASP A 1 -3.49 12.51 -30.43
C ASP A 1 -3.81 12.85 -28.99
N VAL A 2 -3.15 12.18 -28.05
CA VAL A 2 -3.15 12.54 -26.63
C VAL A 2 -1.97 13.46 -26.38
N ILE A 3 -2.23 14.63 -25.82
CA ILE A 3 -1.19 15.58 -25.42
C ILE A 3 -0.95 15.39 -23.93
N MET A 4 0.27 15.00 -23.56
CA MET A 4 0.71 15.01 -22.17
C MET A 4 1.51 16.29 -21.92
N VAL A 5 1.10 17.06 -20.92
CA VAL A 5 1.87 18.18 -20.39
C VAL A 5 2.50 17.70 -19.09
N ALA A 6 3.82 17.59 -19.07
CA ALA A 6 4.59 17.21 -17.90
C ALA A 6 5.33 18.43 -17.37
N GLU A 7 5.19 18.71 -16.07
CA GLU A 7 6.04 19.64 -15.35
C GLU A 7 7.24 18.88 -14.82
N GLN A 8 8.43 19.24 -15.30
CA GLN A 8 9.68 18.69 -14.79
C GLN A 8 10.40 19.77 -13.99
N GLN A 9 10.59 19.50 -12.69
CA GLN A 9 11.44 20.33 -11.84
C GLN A 9 12.89 19.86 -11.96
N VAL A 10 13.77 20.73 -12.45
CA VAL A 10 15.22 20.49 -12.52
C VAL A 10 15.91 21.60 -11.72
N GLY A 11 16.32 21.28 -10.49
CA GLY A 11 16.82 22.28 -9.54
C GLY A 11 15.72 23.26 -9.11
N ALA A 12 15.99 24.57 -9.24
CA ALA A 12 15.05 25.65 -8.90
C ALA A 12 14.16 26.12 -10.07
N GLN A 13 14.26 25.50 -11.25
CA GLN A 13 13.49 25.89 -12.43
C GLN A 13 12.42 24.84 -12.77
N ILE A 14 11.25 25.31 -13.19
CA ILE A 14 10.16 24.49 -13.73
C ILE A 14 10.16 24.64 -15.24
N LYS A 15 10.25 23.52 -15.97
CA LYS A 15 10.04 23.47 -17.42
C LYS A 15 8.74 22.74 -17.73
N ASN A 16 7.92 23.34 -18.58
CA ASN A 16 6.74 22.70 -19.15
C ASN A 16 7.16 22.03 -20.45
N ILE A 17 7.08 20.70 -20.48
CA ILE A 17 7.36 19.90 -21.67
C ILE A 17 6.03 19.38 -22.19
N GLN A 18 5.78 19.58 -23.48
CA GLN A 18 4.60 19.09 -24.17
C GLN A 18 5.01 18.03 -25.18
N LEU A 19 4.43 16.84 -25.05
CA LEU A 19 4.71 15.70 -25.91
C LEU A 19 3.38 15.13 -26.44
N THR A 20 3.41 14.69 -27.71
CA THR A 20 2.26 14.11 -28.40
C THR A 20 2.45 12.61 -28.52
N PHE A 21 1.39 11.85 -28.20
CA PHE A 21 1.39 10.39 -28.26
C PHE A 21 0.08 9.87 -28.86
N ASP A 22 0.11 8.67 -29.41
CA ASP A 22 -1.11 7.94 -29.79
C ASP A 22 -1.84 7.38 -28.56
N TYR A 23 -1.06 6.92 -27.57
CA TYR A 23 -1.54 6.33 -26.32
C TYR A 23 -0.70 6.78 -25.12
N VAL A 24 -1.35 6.85 -23.95
CA VAL A 24 -0.71 7.17 -22.67
C VAL A 24 -1.17 6.15 -21.63
N ILE A 25 -0.22 5.54 -20.91
CA ILE A 25 -0.48 4.66 -19.78
C ILE A 25 -0.03 5.36 -18.49
N ILE A 26 -0.95 5.55 -17.55
CA ILE A 26 -0.66 6.19 -16.27
C ILE A 26 -0.42 5.10 -15.22
N SER A 27 0.82 4.99 -14.74
CA SER A 27 1.23 4.05 -13.69
C SER A 27 1.89 4.77 -12.50
N ALA A 28 1.22 5.82 -11.99
CA ALA A 28 1.75 6.69 -10.93
C ALA A 28 1.50 6.17 -9.49
N GLY A 29 1.16 4.89 -9.34
CA GLY A 29 0.80 4.27 -8.07
C GLY A 29 -0.70 4.34 -7.74
N PHE A 30 -1.05 3.85 -6.55
CA PHE A 30 -2.45 3.69 -6.11
C PHE A 30 -2.72 4.44 -4.81
N ARG A 31 -4.00 4.73 -4.58
CA ARG A 31 -4.52 5.26 -3.31
C ARG A 31 -5.60 4.33 -2.79
N PRO A 32 -5.68 4.09 -1.46
CA PRO A 32 -6.78 3.34 -0.87
C PRO A 32 -8.12 3.96 -1.25
N ASN A 33 -9.05 3.16 -1.77
CA ASN A 33 -10.40 3.61 -2.09
C ASN A 33 -11.29 3.63 -0.84
N THR A 34 -10.99 4.53 0.09
CA THR A 34 -11.66 4.62 1.41
C THR A 34 -12.13 6.04 1.72
N GLN A 35 -12.13 6.92 0.71
CA GLN A 35 -12.51 8.33 0.88
C GLN A 35 -13.97 8.50 1.30
N PHE A 36 -14.87 7.60 0.89
CA PHE A 36 -16.27 7.63 1.29
C PHE A 36 -16.50 7.37 2.80
N LEU A 37 -15.47 6.90 3.51
CA LEU A 37 -15.53 6.58 4.95
C LEU A 37 -14.89 7.67 5.83
N ILE A 38 -14.48 8.82 5.27
CA ILE A 38 -13.75 9.87 6.00
C ILE A 38 -14.53 10.49 7.16
N HIS A 39 -15.87 10.45 7.10
CA HIS A 39 -16.75 10.99 8.15
C HIS A 39 -17.00 9.99 9.28
N ASN A 40 -16.49 8.76 9.16
CA ASN A 40 -16.67 7.72 10.15
C ASN A 40 -15.48 7.71 11.12
N SER A 41 -15.71 7.22 12.34
CA SER A 41 -14.73 7.14 13.43
C SER A 41 -13.62 6.08 13.25
N PHE A 42 -13.31 5.68 12.01
CA PHE A 42 -12.22 4.74 11.75
C PHE A 42 -10.88 5.35 12.16
N GLN A 43 -10.07 4.57 12.86
CA GLN A 43 -8.65 4.85 13.00
C GLN A 43 -7.98 4.70 11.63
N ARG A 44 -7.27 5.75 11.21
CA ARG A 44 -6.59 5.85 9.92
C ARG A 44 -5.16 6.29 10.15
N GLN A 45 -4.26 5.88 9.27
CA GLN A 45 -2.86 6.31 9.35
C GLN A 45 -2.77 7.82 9.07
N LYS A 46 -2.25 8.58 10.05
CA LYS A 46 -2.20 10.05 10.03
C LYS A 46 -0.84 10.62 9.56
N GLN A 47 0.22 9.81 9.45
CA GLN A 47 1.59 10.32 9.28
C GLN A 47 2.24 10.15 7.89
N SER A 48 2.81 11.29 7.47
CA SER A 48 4.01 11.62 6.70
C SER A 48 4.17 11.36 5.19
N LEU A 49 3.46 10.44 4.55
CA LEU A 49 3.48 10.40 3.09
C LEU A 49 2.16 10.96 2.59
N ASN A 50 2.20 12.03 1.80
CA ASN A 50 1.04 12.78 1.29
C ASN A 50 0.01 11.93 0.51
N HIS A 51 0.25 10.61 0.36
CA HIS A 51 -0.57 9.65 -0.38
C HIS A 51 -1.13 8.49 0.50
N LEU A 52 -0.75 8.39 1.78
CA LEU A 52 -1.25 7.36 2.72
C LEU A 52 -2.43 7.83 3.57
N LYS A 53 -2.87 9.08 3.38
CA LYS A 53 -4.11 9.57 3.99
C LYS A 53 -5.24 8.62 3.54
N ASN A 54 -5.91 8.01 4.51
CA ASN A 54 -7.09 7.14 4.38
C ASN A 54 -6.87 5.62 4.39
N VAL A 55 -5.65 5.09 4.52
CA VAL A 55 -5.48 3.65 4.83
C VAL A 55 -6.16 3.36 6.18
N ILE A 56 -7.00 2.32 6.24
CA ILE A 56 -7.67 1.88 7.47
C ILE A 56 -6.65 1.10 8.30
N ILE A 57 -6.47 1.49 9.56
CA ILE A 57 -5.61 0.74 10.47
C ILE A 57 -6.38 -0.49 10.96
N THR A 58 -5.73 -1.64 10.89
CA THR A 58 -6.26 -2.89 11.42
C THR A 58 -5.29 -3.56 12.37
N ASP A 59 -5.81 -4.42 13.23
CA ASP A 59 -4.99 -5.32 14.03
C ASP A 59 -4.59 -6.57 13.21
N ARG A 60 -4.04 -7.59 13.91
CA ARG A 60 -3.59 -8.84 13.28
C ARG A 60 -4.74 -9.79 12.91
N LEU A 61 -5.97 -9.55 13.36
CA LEU A 61 -7.17 -10.28 12.96
C LEU A 61 -7.97 -9.53 11.87
N CYS A 62 -7.39 -8.44 11.34
CA CYS A 62 -7.99 -7.56 10.36
C CYS A 62 -9.19 -6.74 10.90
N HIS A 63 -9.35 -6.65 12.22
CA HIS A 63 -10.37 -5.79 12.83
C HIS A 63 -10.01 -4.33 12.62
N THR A 64 -11.02 -3.52 12.33
CA THR A 64 -10.88 -2.06 12.38
C THR A 64 -11.16 -1.56 13.80
N SER A 65 -11.10 -0.24 14.00
CA SER A 65 -11.52 0.37 15.26
C SER A 65 -13.04 0.39 15.47
N ILE A 66 -13.83 -0.01 14.47
CA ILE A 66 -15.30 -0.12 14.60
C ILE A 66 -15.64 -1.59 14.86
N PRO A 67 -16.42 -1.90 15.92
CA PRO A 67 -16.85 -3.27 16.21
C PRO A 67 -17.52 -3.93 15.01
N ASP A 68 -17.26 -5.23 14.82
CA ASP A 68 -17.82 -6.06 13.75
C ASP A 68 -17.50 -5.59 12.31
N VAL A 69 -16.54 -4.69 12.15
CA VAL A 69 -16.07 -4.20 10.84
C VAL A 69 -14.61 -4.57 10.62
N TYR A 70 -14.35 -5.22 9.50
CA TYR A 70 -13.02 -5.63 9.04
C TYR A 70 -12.58 -4.78 7.85
N ALA A 71 -11.27 -4.65 7.66
CA ALA A 71 -10.68 -4.11 6.45
C ALA A 71 -9.55 -5.02 5.97
N ILE A 72 -9.53 -5.35 4.67
CA ILE A 72 -8.61 -6.34 4.10
C ILE A 72 -8.05 -5.84 2.77
N GLY A 73 -6.86 -6.34 2.39
CA GLY A 73 -6.19 -5.93 1.15
C GLY A 73 -5.83 -4.44 1.10
N ASP A 74 -5.90 -3.85 -0.09
CA ASP A 74 -5.32 -2.54 -0.40
C ASP A 74 -6.02 -1.35 0.27
N CYS A 75 -7.10 -1.58 1.03
CA CYS A 75 -7.72 -0.53 1.85
C CYS A 75 -7.17 -0.46 3.28
N ALA A 76 -6.39 -1.47 3.70
CA ALA A 76 -5.98 -1.68 5.08
C ALA A 76 -4.45 -1.67 5.25
N THR A 77 -4.00 -1.41 6.48
CA THR A 77 -2.61 -1.64 6.86
C THR A 77 -2.30 -3.13 6.96
N ILE A 78 -1.02 -3.49 6.85
CA ILE A 78 -0.53 -4.83 7.09
C ILE A 78 0.62 -4.82 8.09
N TYR A 79 0.61 -5.77 9.03
CA TYR A 79 1.70 -5.94 9.97
C TYR A 79 2.96 -6.45 9.26
N SER A 80 4.04 -5.68 9.34
CA SER A 80 5.36 -6.06 8.85
C SER A 80 6.17 -6.67 9.98
N ASP A 81 6.67 -7.89 9.76
CA ASP A 81 7.51 -8.57 10.76
C ASP A 81 8.89 -7.93 10.84
N SER A 82 9.46 -7.51 9.70
CA SER A 82 10.75 -6.81 9.71
C SER A 82 10.70 -5.43 10.38
N GLN A 83 9.58 -4.71 10.26
CA GLN A 83 9.40 -3.38 10.87
C GLN A 83 8.74 -3.41 12.25
N GLN A 84 8.29 -4.59 12.70
CA GLN A 84 7.52 -4.76 13.94
C GLN A 84 6.36 -3.76 14.08
N SER A 85 5.77 -3.34 12.96
CA SER A 85 4.76 -2.29 12.90
C SER A 85 3.88 -2.41 11.66
N ASN A 86 2.74 -1.71 11.69
CA ASN A 86 1.81 -1.68 10.57
C ASN A 86 2.33 -0.78 9.44
N THR A 87 2.30 -1.31 8.23
CA THR A 87 2.77 -0.68 6.99
C THR A 87 1.67 -0.69 5.93
N TYR A 88 1.90 -0.03 4.80
CA TYR A 88 1.01 -0.08 3.65
C TYR A 88 1.73 -0.69 2.46
N ASN A 89 1.26 -1.86 2.00
CA ASN A 89 1.83 -2.57 0.87
C ASN A 89 0.71 -3.23 0.06
N PRO A 90 0.21 -2.61 -1.03
CA PRO A 90 -0.92 -3.13 -1.80
C PRO A 90 -0.49 -4.27 -2.72
N LEU A 91 -0.49 -5.50 -2.19
CA LEU A 91 -0.16 -6.72 -2.93
C LEU A 91 -1.31 -7.72 -2.85
N ALA A 92 -1.60 -8.38 -3.97
CA ALA A 92 -2.63 -9.44 -4.04
C ALA A 92 -2.39 -10.57 -3.02
N THR A 93 -1.12 -10.88 -2.75
CA THR A 93 -0.69 -11.85 -1.74
C THR A 93 -1.17 -11.50 -0.33
N HIS A 94 -1.32 -10.20 -0.03
CA HIS A 94 -1.82 -9.71 1.25
C HIS A 94 -3.34 -9.71 1.29
N ALA A 95 -3.99 -9.27 0.20
CA ALA A 95 -5.45 -9.29 0.08
C ALA A 95 -6.05 -10.69 0.31
N ILE A 96 -5.46 -11.73 -0.32
CA ILE A 96 -5.93 -13.11 -0.16
C ILE A 96 -5.75 -13.60 1.29
N ARG A 97 -4.60 -13.31 1.92
CA ARG A 97 -4.32 -13.75 3.29
C ARG A 97 -5.18 -13.01 4.33
N HIS A 98 -5.38 -11.71 4.16
CA HIS A 98 -6.29 -10.93 5.00
C HIS A 98 -7.73 -11.45 4.87
N GLY A 99 -8.19 -11.76 3.65
CA GLY A 99 -9.51 -12.36 3.44
C GLY A 99 -9.68 -13.69 4.16
N LEU A 100 -8.67 -14.56 4.10
CA LEU A 100 -8.67 -15.84 4.83
C LEU A 100 -8.75 -15.62 6.35
N ILE A 101 -7.96 -14.69 6.88
CA ILE A 101 -7.91 -14.40 8.32
C ILE A 101 -9.22 -13.83 8.82
N ALA A 102 -9.76 -12.82 8.12
CA ALA A 102 -11.05 -12.25 8.47
C ALA A 102 -12.16 -13.31 8.43
N ALA A 103 -12.15 -14.19 7.42
CA ALA A 103 -13.13 -15.28 7.32
C ALA A 103 -13.04 -16.28 8.49
N TYR A 104 -11.83 -16.68 8.89
CA TYR A 104 -11.64 -17.54 10.06
C TYR A 104 -12.13 -16.88 11.34
N ASP A 105 -11.80 -15.61 11.53
CA ASP A 105 -12.19 -14.87 12.72
C ASP A 105 -13.72 -14.71 12.81
N ILE A 106 -14.37 -14.37 11.69
CA ILE A 106 -15.85 -14.35 11.57
C ILE A 106 -16.46 -15.72 11.91
N ALA A 107 -15.78 -16.82 11.56
CA ALA A 107 -16.20 -18.18 11.88
C ALA A 107 -15.88 -18.61 13.33
N GLY A 108 -15.35 -17.72 14.17
CA GLY A 108 -14.99 -18.00 15.57
C GLY A 108 -13.62 -18.67 15.74
N ILE A 109 -12.80 -18.70 14.70
CA ILE A 109 -11.45 -19.28 14.71
C ILE A 109 -10.42 -18.15 14.63
N GLN A 110 -9.76 -17.84 15.74
CA GLN A 110 -8.75 -16.79 15.77
C GLN A 110 -7.44 -17.25 15.12
N LEU A 111 -7.10 -16.65 13.98
CA LEU A 111 -5.87 -16.91 13.24
C LEU A 111 -5.13 -15.60 12.95
N PRO A 112 -4.35 -15.06 13.90
CA PRO A 112 -3.70 -13.76 13.71
C PRO A 112 -2.65 -13.79 12.59
N PHE A 113 -2.62 -12.72 11.80
CA PHE A 113 -1.67 -12.53 10.71
C PHE A 113 -0.24 -12.53 11.24
N LYS A 114 0.55 -13.51 10.79
CA LYS A 114 1.93 -13.69 11.26
C LYS A 114 2.85 -12.52 10.91
N GLY A 115 2.50 -11.77 9.87
CA GLY A 115 3.30 -10.66 9.38
C GLY A 115 3.79 -10.90 7.96
N THR A 116 4.32 -9.86 7.36
CA THR A 116 4.90 -9.89 6.02
C THR A 116 6.30 -9.29 6.03
N ASN A 117 7.16 -9.78 5.12
CA ASN A 117 8.41 -9.11 4.76
C ASN A 117 8.28 -8.41 3.40
N SER A 118 7.05 -8.18 2.92
CA SER A 118 6.80 -7.43 1.68
C SER A 118 7.49 -8.01 0.45
N SER A 119 7.62 -9.34 0.40
CA SER A 119 8.27 -10.03 -0.73
C SER A 119 7.53 -9.75 -2.04
N CYS A 120 8.27 -9.33 -3.06
CA CYS A 120 7.76 -9.08 -4.39
C CYS A 120 8.75 -9.56 -5.46
N ALA A 121 8.24 -9.80 -6.66
CA ALA A 121 9.04 -10.16 -7.82
C ALA A 121 8.42 -9.58 -9.09
N VAL A 122 9.27 -9.26 -10.07
CA VAL A 122 8.88 -8.80 -11.39
C VAL A 122 9.81 -9.41 -12.44
N GLN A 123 9.27 -9.73 -13.61
CA GLN A 123 10.04 -10.11 -14.79
C GLN A 123 10.01 -8.94 -15.78
N LEU A 124 11.17 -8.39 -16.12
CA LEU A 124 11.31 -7.39 -17.18
C LEU A 124 12.22 -7.96 -18.27
N PHE A 125 11.64 -8.31 -19.42
CA PHE A 125 12.34 -9.02 -20.49
C PHE A 125 13.04 -10.28 -19.95
N ASP A 126 14.35 -10.37 -20.06
CA ASP A 126 15.16 -11.51 -19.60
C ASP A 126 15.62 -11.38 -18.13
N PHE A 127 15.23 -10.30 -17.44
CA PHE A 127 15.62 -10.06 -16.07
C PHE A 127 14.52 -10.45 -15.08
N SER A 128 14.85 -11.42 -14.22
CA SER A 128 14.07 -11.73 -13.02
C SER A 128 14.61 -10.90 -11.85
N MET A 129 13.76 -10.04 -11.28
CA MET A 129 14.11 -9.22 -10.13
C MET A 129 13.16 -9.54 -8.98
N ALA A 130 13.71 -9.69 -7.78
CA ALA A 130 12.94 -9.97 -6.57
C ALA A 130 13.55 -9.25 -5.37
N ALA A 131 12.71 -8.90 -4.40
CA ALA A 131 13.12 -8.29 -3.15
C ALA A 131 12.25 -8.80 -2.01
N THR A 132 12.82 -8.81 -0.80
CA THR A 132 12.10 -9.10 0.45
C THR A 132 12.80 -8.40 1.61
N GLY A 133 12.03 -7.95 2.59
CA GLY A 133 12.53 -7.20 3.74
C GLY A 133 12.95 -5.77 3.38
N PHE A 134 13.93 -5.24 4.10
CA PHE A 134 14.43 -3.89 3.91
C PHE A 134 15.42 -3.80 2.75
N GLN A 135 15.36 -2.70 2.02
CA GLN A 135 16.50 -2.27 1.23
C GLN A 135 17.53 -1.55 2.11
N GLN A 136 18.78 -1.50 1.65
CA GLN A 136 19.87 -0.84 2.38
C GLN A 136 19.51 0.60 2.80
N ILE A 137 18.86 1.37 1.91
CA ILE A 137 18.46 2.76 2.15
C ILE A 137 17.43 2.87 3.29
N ASP A 138 16.57 1.87 3.45
CA ASP A 138 15.57 1.86 4.52
C ASP A 138 16.17 1.35 5.84
N ALA A 139 17.03 0.34 5.76
CA ALA A 139 17.72 -0.22 6.93
C ALA A 139 18.58 0.84 7.64
N GLN A 140 19.32 1.67 6.89
CA GLN A 140 20.15 2.75 7.44
C GLN A 140 19.38 3.83 8.21
N LYS A 141 18.06 3.90 8.08
CA LYS A 141 17.23 4.85 8.83
C LYS A 141 16.73 4.28 10.15
N ILE A 142 16.83 2.95 10.31
CA ILE A 142 16.23 2.19 11.40
C ILE A 142 17.31 1.63 12.35
N PHE A 143 18.48 1.26 11.81
CA PHE A 143 19.65 0.76 12.54
C PHE A 143 20.79 1.76 12.51
#